data_AF-A0A0G0KLU9-F1
#
_entry.id   AF-A0A0G0KLU9-F1
#
_cell.length_a   1.000
_cell.length_b   1.000
_cell.length_c   1.000
_cell.angle_alpha   90.00
_cell.angle_beta   90.00
_cell.angle_gamma   90.00
#
_symmetry.space_group_name_H-M   'P 1'
#
loop_
_entity.id
_entity.type
_entity.pdbx_description
1 polymer ?
#
loop_
_entity_poly.entity_id
_entity_poly.type
_entity_poly.pdbx_seq_one_letter_code
_entity_poly.pdbx_strand_id
1 'polypeptide(L)'
;MTTNEYKHFNPVKYNLDVKIATVRTGSHCKYNINYHIIWIPKFRKKLLVGKVAEVLRTIINGQCEDLGVDNLALEVMPDHIHLFVGAKPTHTPYKIVKQLKGNTSIQLRRVFPDLKYLGYKQHYGKGYDSLWAIGYYCGSAGHVSQEAVKRYIQEQEGKEIFEYSVFGSPQQKIGDFTQTKIGGFF
;
A
#
# COMPACT_ATOMS: atom_id res chain seq x y z
N MET A 1 -15.04 -20.52 0.48
CA MET A 1 -13.90 -19.57 0.47
C MET A 1 -14.49 -18.18 0.48
N THR A 2 -14.44 -17.48 1.62
CA THR A 2 -15.02 -16.13 1.77
C THR A 2 -14.20 -15.15 0.94
N THR A 3 -14.75 -14.72 -0.21
CA THR A 3 -14.32 -13.51 -0.91
C THR A 3 -14.36 -12.36 0.09
N ASN A 4 -13.22 -11.74 0.37
CA ASN A 4 -13.14 -10.60 1.27
C ASN A 4 -13.93 -9.43 0.64
N GLU A 5 -15.16 -9.19 1.10
CA GLU A 5 -16.06 -8.09 0.67
C GLU A 5 -15.59 -6.71 1.18
N TYR A 6 -14.30 -6.40 1.10
CA TYR A 6 -13.83 -5.07 1.47
C TYR A 6 -13.67 -4.22 0.22
N LYS A 7 -14.37 -3.08 0.19
CA LYS A 7 -14.11 -2.03 -0.82
C LYS A 7 -12.63 -1.67 -0.73
N HIS A 8 -11.88 -2.06 -1.75
CA HIS A 8 -10.45 -1.83 -1.82
C HIS A 8 -10.15 -0.34 -2.12
N PHE A 9 -8.87 0.04 -2.12
CA PHE A 9 -8.38 1.39 -2.38
C PHE A 9 -9.19 2.10 -3.48
N ASN A 10 -9.83 3.23 -3.14
CA ASN A 10 -10.68 3.98 -4.07
C ASN A 10 -9.92 5.21 -4.60
N PRO A 11 -9.44 5.20 -5.86
CA PRO A 11 -8.65 6.28 -6.41
C PRO A 11 -9.44 7.58 -6.61
N VAL A 12 -10.73 7.44 -6.93
CA VAL A 12 -11.63 8.55 -7.27
C VAL A 12 -11.84 9.46 -6.07
N LYS A 13 -11.93 8.87 -4.86
CA LYS A 13 -12.08 9.62 -3.60
C LYS A 13 -11.01 10.69 -3.40
N TYR A 14 -9.81 10.48 -3.93
CA TYR A 14 -8.64 11.33 -3.67
C TYR A 14 -8.23 12.19 -4.87
N ASN A 15 -8.98 12.14 -5.98
CA ASN A 15 -8.57 12.73 -7.27
C ASN A 15 -7.12 12.36 -7.62
N LEU A 16 -6.76 11.09 -7.40
CA LEU A 16 -5.38 10.61 -7.51
C LEU A 16 -4.80 10.82 -8.91
N ASP A 17 -5.63 10.75 -9.95
CA ASP A 17 -5.21 10.96 -11.33
C ASP A 17 -4.57 12.34 -11.52
N VAL A 18 -5.19 13.38 -10.97
CA VAL A 18 -4.67 14.76 -11.01
C VAL A 18 -3.38 14.88 -10.19
N LYS A 19 -3.37 14.29 -8.99
CA LYS A 19 -2.21 14.35 -8.09
C LYS A 19 -0.99 13.62 -8.67
N ILE A 20 -1.19 12.47 -9.31
CA ILE A 20 -0.14 11.68 -9.96
C ILE A 20 0.38 12.38 -11.22
N ALA A 21 -0.48 13.06 -11.98
CA ALA A 21 -0.05 13.78 -13.17
C ALA A 21 0.74 15.06 -12.86
N THR A 22 0.67 15.57 -11.62
CA THR A 22 1.27 16.84 -11.25
C THR A 22 2.79 16.74 -11.11
N VAL A 23 3.52 17.50 -11.94
CA VAL A 23 4.98 17.64 -11.83
C VAL A 23 5.33 18.66 -10.75
N ARG A 24 6.16 18.26 -9.78
CA ARG A 24 6.66 19.11 -8.70
C ARG A 24 8.00 19.75 -9.06
N THR A 25 8.33 20.84 -8.37
CA THR A 25 9.58 21.59 -8.57
C THR A 25 10.43 21.56 -7.30
N GLY A 26 11.73 21.36 -7.45
CA GLY A 26 12.75 21.63 -6.44
C GLY A 26 13.75 22.65 -6.97
N SER A 27 14.72 23.06 -6.14
CA SER A 27 15.66 24.14 -6.48
C SER A 27 16.45 23.90 -7.78
N HIS A 28 16.72 22.63 -8.12
CA HIS A 28 17.52 22.26 -9.30
C HIS A 28 16.88 21.14 -10.13
N CYS A 29 15.60 20.82 -9.93
CA CYS A 29 14.94 19.76 -10.69
C CYS A 29 13.43 19.93 -10.78
N LYS A 30 12.85 19.32 -11.81
CA LYS A 30 11.42 19.00 -11.90
C LYS A 30 11.30 17.50 -11.68
N TYR A 31 10.32 17.06 -10.90
CA TYR A 31 10.19 15.65 -10.55
C TYR A 31 8.73 15.23 -10.40
N ASN A 32 8.47 13.98 -10.74
CA ASN A 32 7.21 13.31 -10.51
C ASN A 32 7.52 11.88 -10.04
N ILE A 33 7.74 11.75 -8.73
CA ILE A 33 8.08 10.49 -8.08
C ILE A 33 6.98 10.20 -7.07
N ASN A 34 6.26 9.10 -7.27
CA ASN A 34 5.26 8.62 -6.33
C ASN A 34 5.51 7.16 -6.00
N TYR A 35 5.23 6.78 -4.76
CA TYR A 35 5.34 5.41 -4.28
C TYR A 35 4.01 4.92 -3.74
N HIS A 36 3.58 3.75 -4.19
CA HIS A 36 2.54 2.97 -3.58
C HIS A 36 3.16 1.96 -2.61
N ILE A 37 2.97 2.22 -1.33
CA ILE A 37 3.54 1.45 -0.24
C ILE A 37 2.41 0.67 0.43
N ILE A 38 2.61 -0.63 0.61
CA ILE A 38 1.69 -1.47 1.37
C ILE A 38 2.47 -2.22 2.45
N TRP A 39 1.94 -2.24 3.68
CA TRP A 39 2.41 -3.16 4.70
C TRP A 39 1.25 -3.67 5.56
N ILE A 40 1.54 -4.74 6.29
CA ILE A 40 0.53 -5.48 7.05
C ILE A 40 0.95 -5.60 8.53
N PRO A 41 -0.01 -5.71 9.47
CA PRO A 41 0.25 -6.19 10.81
C PRO A 41 0.91 -7.57 10.78
N LYS A 42 1.72 -7.87 11.79
CA LYS A 42 2.36 -9.17 11.93
C LYS A 42 1.30 -10.27 11.97
N PHE A 43 1.55 -11.35 11.22
CA PHE A 43 0.60 -12.44 10.97
C PHE A 43 -0.71 -12.03 10.28
N ARG A 44 -0.73 -10.87 9.61
CA ARG A 44 -1.89 -10.32 8.89
C ARG A 44 -3.14 -10.23 9.78
N LYS A 45 -2.94 -9.83 11.04
CA LYS A 45 -4.02 -9.73 12.01
C LYS A 45 -4.92 -8.53 11.71
N LYS A 46 -6.23 -8.73 11.86
CA LYS A 46 -7.27 -7.70 11.69
C LYS A 46 -7.32 -6.75 12.90
N LEU A 47 -6.23 -6.01 13.15
CA LEU A 47 -6.07 -5.14 14.32
C LEU A 47 -6.37 -3.67 14.02
N LEU A 48 -6.42 -3.29 12.75
CA LEU A 48 -6.53 -1.90 12.31
C LEU A 48 -8.00 -1.50 12.13
N VAL A 49 -8.75 -1.55 13.22
CA VAL A 49 -10.20 -1.25 13.23
C VAL A 49 -10.56 -0.22 14.29
N GLY A 50 -11.68 0.48 14.09
CA GLY A 50 -12.18 1.52 14.99
C GLY A 50 -11.11 2.55 15.36
N LYS A 51 -10.97 2.84 16.66
CA LYS A 51 -10.02 3.83 17.18
C LYS A 51 -8.56 3.56 16.80
N VAL A 52 -8.14 2.30 16.63
CA VAL A 52 -6.76 1.98 16.22
C VAL A 52 -6.51 2.51 14.81
N ALA A 53 -7.47 2.33 13.89
CA ALA A 53 -7.36 2.83 12.53
C ALA A 53 -7.39 4.37 12.48
N GLU A 54 -8.22 5.02 13.29
CA GLU A 54 -8.30 6.48 13.39
C GLU A 54 -6.98 7.08 13.85
N VAL A 55 -6.44 6.61 14.98
CA VAL A 55 -5.16 7.08 15.52
C VAL A 55 -4.01 6.81 14.56
N LEU A 56 -4.01 5.65 13.89
CA LEU A 56 -3.00 5.32 12.89
C LEU A 56 -3.00 6.32 11.72
N ARG A 57 -4.18 6.74 11.23
CA ARG A 57 -4.27 7.76 10.17
C ARG A 57 -3.67 9.08 10.62
N THR A 58 -3.99 9.54 11.83
CA THR A 58 -3.42 10.76 12.41
C THR A 58 -1.90 10.69 12.50
N ILE A 59 -1.36 9.56 12.99
CA ILE A 59 0.08 9.36 13.12
C ILE A 59 0.77 9.37 11.75
N ILE A 60 0.22 8.67 10.75
CA ILE A 60 0.82 8.63 9.41
C ILE A 60 0.80 10.01 8.76
N ASN A 61 -0.30 10.75 8.88
CA ASN A 61 -0.40 12.10 8.33
C ASN A 61 0.68 13.03 8.90
N GLY A 62 0.80 13.09 10.24
CA GLY A 62 1.83 13.91 10.88
C GLY A 62 3.25 13.47 10.50
N GLN A 63 3.51 12.17 10.39
CA GLN A 63 4.82 11.68 9.97
C GLN A 63 5.14 12.00 8.50
N CYS A 64 4.15 12.01 7.61
CA CYS A 64 4.36 12.43 6.23
C CYS A 64 4.76 13.91 6.17
N GLU A 65 4.14 14.76 6.98
CA GLU A 65 4.50 16.18 7.12
C GLU A 65 5.92 16.34 7.66
N ASP A 66 6.27 15.64 8.76
CA ASP A 66 7.62 15.66 9.36
C ASP A 66 8.70 15.19 8.37
N LEU A 67 8.38 14.18 7.56
CA LEU A 67 9.26 13.65 6.53
C LEU A 67 9.37 14.55 5.29
N GLY A 68 8.47 15.52 5.12
CA GLY A 68 8.38 16.32 3.91
C GLY A 68 8.01 15.49 2.66
N VAL A 69 7.17 14.46 2.84
CA VAL A 69 6.58 13.66 1.76
C VAL A 69 5.09 13.98 1.65
N ASP A 70 4.59 14.06 0.43
CA ASP A 70 3.18 14.39 0.19
C ASP A 70 2.31 13.16 0.43
N ASN A 71 1.44 13.16 1.44
CA ASN A 71 0.43 12.11 1.58
C ASN A 71 -0.69 12.33 0.55
N LEU A 72 -0.63 11.60 -0.56
CA LEU A 72 -1.56 11.76 -1.67
C LEU A 72 -2.87 10.99 -1.43
N ALA A 73 -2.75 9.79 -0.84
CA ALA A 73 -3.87 8.98 -0.39
C ALA A 73 -3.43 7.96 0.67
N LEU A 74 -4.30 7.73 1.66
CA LEU A 74 -4.08 6.75 2.72
C LEU A 74 -5.38 5.98 2.96
N GLU A 75 -5.34 4.67 2.74
CA GLU A 75 -6.42 3.75 3.10
C GLU A 75 -5.93 2.72 4.12
N VAL A 76 -6.68 2.59 5.21
CA VAL A 76 -6.38 1.67 6.30
C VAL A 76 -7.46 0.60 6.32
N MET A 77 -7.06 -0.61 5.95
CA MET A 77 -7.88 -1.82 5.98
C MET A 77 -7.62 -2.57 7.28
N PRO A 78 -8.55 -3.44 7.75
CA PRO A 78 -8.39 -4.14 9.02
C PRO A 78 -7.05 -4.87 9.19
N ASP A 79 -6.52 -5.45 8.11
CA ASP A 79 -5.31 -6.28 8.09
C ASP A 79 -4.16 -5.74 7.22
N HIS A 80 -4.28 -4.55 6.62
CA HIS A 80 -3.23 -3.95 5.79
C HIS A 80 -3.46 -2.46 5.53
N ILE A 81 -2.43 -1.75 5.08
CA ILE A 81 -2.49 -0.30 4.82
C ILE A 81 -2.00 -0.05 3.40
N HIS A 82 -2.72 0.81 2.67
CA HIS A 82 -2.30 1.36 1.38
C HIS A 82 -1.93 2.82 1.60
N LEU A 83 -0.66 3.16 1.37
CA LEU A 83 -0.17 4.53 1.43
C LEU A 83 0.39 4.92 0.07
N PHE A 84 -0.13 6.00 -0.48
CA PHE A 84 0.34 6.58 -1.72
C PHE A 84 0.99 7.93 -1.41
N VAL A 85 2.30 8.03 -1.64
CA VAL A 85 3.09 9.21 -1.28
C VAL A 85 3.80 9.80 -2.47
N GLY A 86 3.83 11.13 -2.53
CA GLY A 86 4.72 11.89 -3.39
C GLY A 86 6.05 12.15 -2.69
N ALA A 87 7.15 11.87 -3.37
CA ALA A 87 8.48 11.97 -2.79
C ALA A 87 9.39 12.91 -3.60
N LYS A 88 10.32 13.57 -2.91
CA LYS A 88 11.45 14.28 -3.56
C LYS A 88 12.51 13.28 -4.01
N PRO A 89 13.36 13.59 -5.02
CA PRO A 89 14.44 12.72 -5.48
C PRO A 89 15.46 12.32 -4.39
N THR A 90 15.56 13.11 -3.32
CA THR A 90 16.43 12.85 -2.16
C THR A 90 15.87 11.78 -1.22
N HIS A 91 14.59 11.46 -1.30
CA HIS A 91 13.97 10.44 -0.47
C HIS A 91 14.22 9.06 -1.06
N THR A 92 14.69 8.14 -0.23
CA THR A 92 14.77 6.72 -0.61
C THR A 92 13.54 5.96 -0.08
N PRO A 93 12.91 5.09 -0.89
CA PRO A 93 11.69 4.38 -0.47
C PRO A 93 11.84 3.62 0.85
N TYR A 94 12.96 2.92 1.03
CA TYR A 94 13.19 2.14 2.25
C TYR A 94 13.27 3.02 3.51
N LYS A 95 13.75 4.26 3.41
CA LYS A 95 13.83 5.18 4.56
C LYS A 95 12.44 5.65 4.96
N ILE A 96 11.60 6.00 3.97
CA ILE A 96 10.19 6.36 4.21
C ILE A 96 9.50 5.22 4.97
N VAL A 97 9.59 4.00 4.44
CA VAL A 97 8.94 2.83 5.06
C VAL A 97 9.50 2.51 6.44
N LYS A 98 10.83 2.58 6.62
CA LYS A 98 11.48 2.33 7.91
C LYS A 98 10.97 3.29 8.98
N GLN A 99 10.89 4.58 8.66
CA GLN A 99 10.41 5.59 9.61
C GLN A 99 8.93 5.42 9.91
N LEU A 100 8.10 5.26 8.88
CA LEU A 100 6.65 5.08 9.06
C LEU A 100 6.32 3.83 9.89
N LYS A 101 6.86 2.66 9.52
CA LYS A 101 6.61 1.41 10.27
C LYS A 101 7.16 1.47 11.69
N GLY A 102 8.36 2.04 11.88
CA GLY A 102 8.97 2.15 13.20
C GLY A 102 8.16 3.04 14.14
N ASN A 103 7.86 4.27 13.70
CA ASN A 103 7.22 5.26 14.54
C ASN A 103 5.74 4.92 14.79
N THR A 104 4.99 4.46 13.79
CA THR A 104 3.62 3.95 14.00
C THR A 104 3.56 2.76 14.97
N SER A 105 4.52 1.84 14.91
CA SER A 105 4.61 0.70 15.83
C SER A 105 4.83 1.14 17.28
N ILE A 106 5.65 2.17 17.50
CA ILE A 106 5.92 2.71 18.85
C ILE A 106 4.70 3.46 19.37
N GLN A 107 4.19 4.43 18.59
CA GLN A 107 3.11 5.30 19.04
C GLN A 107 1.80 4.53 19.26
N LEU A 108 1.42 3.64 18.35
CA LEU A 108 0.21 2.83 18.53
C LEU A 108 0.30 1.93 19.77
N ARG A 109 1.46 1.33 20.06
CA ARG A 109 1.62 0.48 21.26
C ARG A 109 1.69 1.28 22.56
N ARG A 110 1.98 2.58 22.51
CA ARG A 110 1.84 3.48 23.67
C ARG A 110 0.38 3.80 23.95
N VAL A 111 -0.39 4.10 22.90
CA VAL A 111 -1.82 4.43 23.02
C VAL A 111 -2.67 3.20 23.32
N PHE A 112 -2.33 2.06 22.71
CA PHE A 112 -3.05 0.79 22.86
C PHE A 112 -2.07 -0.31 23.31
N PRO A 113 -1.76 -0.42 24.62
CA PRO A 113 -0.78 -1.37 25.13
C PRO A 113 -1.08 -2.84 24.79
N ASP A 114 -2.35 -3.20 24.61
CA ASP A 114 -2.75 -4.57 24.25
C ASP A 114 -2.32 -4.98 22.82
N LEU A 115 -2.00 -4.03 21.94
CA LEU A 115 -1.47 -4.33 20.60
C LEU A 115 -0.13 -5.09 20.66
N LYS A 116 0.62 -5.01 21.77
CA LYS A 116 1.83 -5.84 21.95
C LYS A 116 1.54 -7.34 21.92
N TYR A 117 0.30 -7.76 22.17
CA TYR A 117 -0.08 -9.17 22.14
C TYR A 117 -0.66 -9.62 20.80
N LEU A 118 -0.94 -8.70 19.85
CA LEU A 118 -1.53 -9.02 18.54
C LEU A 118 -2.81 -9.88 18.60
N GLY A 119 -3.55 -9.84 19.71
CA GLY A 119 -4.72 -10.68 19.97
C GLY A 119 -4.43 -12.04 20.62
N TYR A 120 -3.19 -12.34 20.99
CA TYR A 120 -2.75 -13.61 21.60
C TYR A 120 -2.28 -13.45 23.06
N LYS A 121 -3.06 -12.73 23.88
CA LYS A 121 -2.68 -12.42 25.28
C LYS A 121 -2.43 -13.67 26.13
N GLN A 122 -3.08 -14.79 25.79
CA GLN A 122 -3.01 -16.06 26.52
C GLN A 122 -1.79 -16.93 26.14
N HIS A 123 -1.15 -16.69 24.99
CA HIS A 123 -0.08 -17.58 24.49
C HIS A 123 1.34 -17.00 24.64
N TYR A 124 1.47 -15.68 24.84
CA TYR A 124 2.76 -15.00 24.90
C TYR A 124 2.80 -13.94 26.01
N GLY A 125 3.24 -14.35 27.21
CA GLY A 125 3.30 -13.46 28.38
C GLY A 125 4.16 -12.20 28.21
N LYS A 126 5.21 -12.28 27.37
CA LYS A 126 6.10 -11.14 27.06
C LYS A 126 5.61 -10.23 25.92
N GLY A 127 4.59 -10.64 25.16
CA GLY A 127 4.16 -9.95 23.95
C GLY A 127 5.13 -10.10 22.77
N TYR A 128 4.90 -9.36 21.70
CA TYR A 128 5.71 -9.37 20.48
C TYR A 128 6.50 -8.06 20.32
N ASP A 129 7.74 -8.18 19.86
CA ASP A 129 8.65 -7.05 19.67
C ASP A 129 8.22 -6.12 18.52
N SER A 130 7.49 -6.66 17.53
CA SER A 130 7.05 -5.95 16.34
C SER A 130 5.53 -6.02 16.13
N LEU A 131 4.92 -4.87 15.85
CA LEU A 131 3.53 -4.77 15.42
C LEU A 131 3.33 -5.18 13.95
N TRP A 132 4.30 -4.83 13.10
CA TRP A 132 4.23 -5.04 11.65
C TRP A 132 4.97 -6.30 11.22
N ALA A 133 4.55 -6.86 10.08
CA ALA A 133 5.36 -7.86 9.37
C ALA A 133 6.69 -7.25 8.93
N ILE A 134 7.70 -8.09 8.71
CA ILE A 134 9.04 -7.64 8.29
C ILE A 134 8.97 -6.97 6.91
N GLY A 135 8.35 -7.66 5.95
CA GLY A 135 8.20 -7.20 4.57
C GLY A 135 7.25 -6.02 4.39
N TYR A 136 7.31 -5.45 3.18
CA TYR A 136 6.40 -4.44 2.66
C TYR A 136 6.45 -4.50 1.13
N TYR A 137 5.41 -4.02 0.48
CA TYR A 137 5.39 -3.77 -0.96
C TYR A 137 5.69 -2.29 -1.22
N CYS A 138 6.41 -2.01 -2.31
CA CYS A 138 6.68 -0.67 -2.79
C CYS A 138 6.70 -0.68 -4.32
N GLY A 139 5.68 -0.09 -4.94
CA GLY A 139 5.61 0.16 -6.38
C GLY A 139 5.83 1.63 -6.68
N SER A 140 6.49 1.95 -7.79
CA SER A 140 6.53 3.32 -8.32
C SER A 140 5.28 3.61 -9.16
N ALA A 141 4.83 4.86 -9.15
CA ALA A 141 3.73 5.34 -9.99
C ALA A 141 4.06 6.71 -10.58
N GLY A 142 3.77 6.90 -11.87
CA GLY A 142 4.15 8.08 -12.65
C GLY A 142 3.13 8.42 -13.74
N HIS A 143 3.45 9.35 -14.63
CA HIS A 143 2.48 9.87 -15.62
C HIS A 143 1.95 8.80 -16.61
N VAL A 144 2.75 7.78 -16.94
CA VAL A 144 2.35 6.64 -17.81
C VAL A 144 1.59 5.54 -17.02
N SER A 145 1.37 5.75 -15.72
CA SER A 145 0.74 4.75 -14.86
C SER A 145 -0.74 4.99 -14.60
N GLN A 146 -1.42 5.92 -15.27
CA GLN A 146 -2.89 6.04 -15.09
C GLN A 146 -3.61 4.80 -15.64
N GLU A 147 -3.27 4.38 -16.85
CA GLU A 147 -3.77 3.11 -17.41
C GLU A 147 -3.25 1.92 -16.60
N ALA A 148 -1.99 1.95 -16.15
CA ALA A 148 -1.37 0.83 -15.42
C ALA A 148 -1.85 0.67 -13.97
N VAL A 149 -2.19 1.76 -13.26
CA VAL A 149 -2.74 1.74 -11.90
C VAL A 149 -4.21 1.36 -11.92
N LYS A 150 -4.98 1.89 -12.89
CA LYS A 150 -6.34 1.44 -13.16
C LYS A 150 -6.35 -0.06 -13.48
N ARG A 151 -5.41 -0.51 -14.31
CA ARG A 151 -5.17 -1.91 -14.65
C ARG A 151 -4.77 -2.76 -13.44
N TYR A 152 -3.86 -2.31 -12.56
CA TYR A 152 -3.50 -3.02 -11.33
C TYR A 152 -4.70 -3.21 -10.41
N ILE A 153 -5.53 -2.18 -10.24
CA ILE A 153 -6.75 -2.27 -9.42
C ILE A 153 -7.75 -3.26 -10.04
N GLN A 154 -7.92 -3.22 -11.35
CA GLN A 154 -8.79 -4.16 -12.09
C GLN A 154 -8.26 -5.60 -12.09
N GLU A 155 -6.94 -5.80 -12.19
CA GLU A 155 -6.28 -7.12 -12.13
C GLU A 155 -6.33 -7.72 -10.72
N GLN A 156 -6.29 -6.89 -9.66
CA GLN A 156 -6.47 -7.32 -8.27
C GLN A 156 -7.94 -7.67 -7.95
N GLU A 157 -8.90 -7.16 -8.71
CA GLU A 157 -10.33 -7.55 -8.66
C GLU A 157 -10.63 -8.82 -9.47
N GLY A 158 -9.72 -9.21 -10.38
CA GLY A 158 -9.61 -10.51 -11.03
C GLY A 158 -10.34 -10.68 -12.37
N LYS A 159 -9.59 -11.05 -13.44
CA LYS A 159 -9.82 -12.26 -14.29
C LYS A 159 -9.04 -12.35 -15.62
N GLU A 160 -8.35 -11.32 -16.13
CA GLU A 160 -7.65 -11.42 -17.43
C GLU A 160 -6.26 -10.76 -17.46
N ILE A 161 -5.31 -11.38 -18.18
CA ILE A 161 -3.93 -10.89 -18.37
C ILE A 161 -3.67 -10.65 -19.86
N PHE A 162 -3.12 -9.49 -20.20
CA PHE A 162 -2.79 -9.05 -21.56
C PHE A 162 -1.32 -8.62 -21.68
N GLU A 163 -0.66 -8.93 -22.80
CA GLU A 163 0.71 -8.46 -23.09
C GLU A 163 0.67 -7.12 -23.81
N TYR A 164 1.58 -6.20 -23.49
CA TYR A 164 1.70 -4.92 -24.19
C TYR A 164 3.17 -4.55 -24.41
N SER A 165 3.49 -4.26 -25.66
CA SER A 165 4.72 -3.57 -26.06
C SER A 165 4.66 -2.09 -25.67
N VAL A 166 5.78 -1.55 -25.21
CA VAL A 166 5.95 -0.13 -24.83
C VAL A 166 5.72 0.83 -26.02
N PHE A 167 5.67 0.33 -27.25
CA PHE A 167 5.44 1.12 -28.46
C PHE A 167 4.22 0.59 -29.25
N GLY A 168 3.00 0.99 -28.83
CA GLY A 168 1.75 1.08 -29.63
C GLY A 168 1.15 -0.16 -30.34
N SER A 169 0.10 -0.73 -29.74
CA SER A 169 -1.06 -1.56 -30.25
C SER A 169 -0.80 -2.79 -31.17
N PRO A 170 -1.59 -3.91 -31.12
CA PRO A 170 -2.90 -4.16 -30.48
C PRO A 170 -2.90 -5.23 -29.36
N GLN A 171 -4.06 -5.39 -28.71
CA GLN A 171 -4.32 -6.30 -27.58
C GLN A 171 -4.18 -7.78 -27.94
N GLN A 172 -3.39 -8.54 -27.17
CA GLN A 172 -3.43 -10.01 -27.18
C GLN A 172 -3.64 -10.55 -25.76
N LYS A 173 -4.71 -11.35 -25.60
CA LYS A 173 -5.06 -12.03 -24.34
C LYS A 173 -4.12 -13.21 -24.12
N ILE A 174 -3.41 -13.25 -22.99
CA ILE A 174 -2.43 -14.31 -22.67
C ILE A 174 -3.04 -15.42 -21.81
N GLY A 175 -4.16 -15.19 -21.13
CA GLY A 175 -4.86 -16.25 -20.40
C GLY A 175 -5.83 -15.78 -19.31
N ASP A 176 -6.49 -16.75 -18.68
CA ASP A 176 -7.45 -16.61 -17.60
C ASP A 176 -7.09 -17.61 -16.48
N PHE A 177 -6.80 -17.10 -15.28
CA PHE A 177 -6.39 -17.91 -14.12
C PHE A 177 -7.55 -18.69 -13.46
N THR A 178 -8.80 -18.54 -13.92
CA THR A 178 -9.94 -19.30 -13.40
C THR A 178 -10.07 -20.70 -13.97
N GLN A 179 -9.34 -21.02 -15.05
CA GLN A 179 -9.37 -22.35 -15.64
C GLN A 179 -8.36 -23.28 -14.95
N THR A 180 -8.83 -23.95 -13.89
CA THR A 180 -8.14 -25.14 -13.37
C THR A 180 -8.37 -26.31 -14.33
N LYS A 181 -7.52 -26.44 -15.35
CA LYS A 181 -7.21 -27.76 -15.93
C LYS A 181 -5.71 -27.86 -16.18
N ILE A 182 -5.04 -28.53 -15.24
CA ILE A 182 -3.88 -29.36 -15.55
C ILE A 182 -4.42 -30.47 -16.46
N GLY A 183 -3.97 -30.52 -17.71
CA GLY A 183 -4.41 -31.54 -18.66
C GLY A 183 -3.66 -31.43 -19.99
N GLY A 184 -2.54 -32.17 -20.04
CA GLY A 184 -1.84 -32.77 -21.19
C GLY A 184 -1.90 -32.11 -22.58
N PHE A 185 -0.75 -31.99 -23.25
CA PHE A 185 -0.24 -33.02 -24.14
C PHE A 185 1.06 -32.59 -24.86
N PHE A 186 1.97 -33.57 -24.98
CA PHE A 186 3.18 -33.74 -25.82
C PHE A 186 4.34 -32.75 -25.69
#